data_AF-A0A960ZA75-F1
#
_entry.id   AF-A0A960ZA75-F1
#
_cell.length_a   1.000
_cell.length_b   1.000
_cell.length_c   1.000
_cell.angle_alpha   90.00
_cell.angle_beta   90.00
_cell.angle_gamma   90.00
#
_symmetry.space_group_name_H-M   'P 1'
#
loop_
_entity.id
_entity.type
_entity.pdbx_description
1 polymer ?
#
loop_
_entity_poly.entity_id
_entity_poly.type
_entity_poly.pdbx_seq_one_letter_code
_entity_poly.pdbx_strand_id
1 'polypeptide(L)'
;MIYKIEEANQKLREGEFENAKRIYSDLLDIEPENEILVNGYFISSYWDNRLDMILTLKEGRERGTKLVQLFDEFETEIGNRKLSKLASYEAITQCILSEASLHFRIAYHNEGTSGLDKDILLDLSVCLIKTGDYKNALEVIEYSKTFQDSSSMLKFFKAECYYHLGNSRKSQILFREGLLHDPDQLRLDIIKSEPLQTAIKEISGRLKNEGDLKEYLPVYCLEKKYFTQTKEYSKEELKSLYLEMNRLEESLQKENREFNFKINCRILQIGITILDSLPSNTNNDLIRKVIMKINQIDSGFLDRRKQNMARSDVRKL
;
A
#
# COMPACT_ATOMS: atom_id res chain seq x y z
N MET A 1 -10.95 28.24 -17.49
CA MET A 1 -9.80 27.72 -16.71
C MET A 1 -9.92 26.23 -16.45
N ILE A 2 -10.94 25.76 -15.71
CA ILE A 2 -11.16 24.33 -15.41
C ILE A 2 -11.12 23.44 -16.68
N TYR A 3 -11.81 23.84 -17.75
CA TYR A 3 -11.80 23.10 -19.02
C TYR A 3 -10.38 22.95 -19.62
N LYS A 4 -9.58 24.01 -19.61
CA LYS A 4 -8.19 23.96 -20.12
C LYS A 4 -7.26 23.12 -19.24
N ILE A 5 -7.49 23.11 -17.92
CA ILE A 5 -6.75 22.22 -17.01
C ILE A 5 -7.07 20.76 -17.33
N GLU A 6 -8.35 20.44 -17.58
CA GLU A 6 -8.74 19.08 -17.94
C GLU A 6 -8.24 18.68 -19.34
N GLU A 7 -8.22 19.60 -20.29
CA GLU A 7 -7.58 19.42 -21.59
C GLU A 7 -6.08 19.11 -21.44
N ALA A 8 -5.35 19.86 -20.61
CA ALA A 8 -3.94 19.59 -20.33
C ALA A 8 -3.72 18.22 -19.66
N ASN A 9 -4.57 17.86 -18.69
CA ASN A 9 -4.55 16.53 -18.06
C ASN A 9 -4.82 15.41 -19.09
N GLN A 10 -5.72 15.64 -20.04
CA GLN A 10 -5.98 14.69 -21.12
C GLN A 10 -4.75 14.54 -22.03
N LYS A 11 -4.07 15.63 -22.37
CA LYS A 11 -2.80 15.58 -23.11
C LYS A 11 -1.69 14.83 -22.38
N LEU A 12 -1.61 14.97 -21.04
CA LEU A 12 -0.72 14.14 -20.23
C LEU A 12 -1.07 12.64 -20.32
N ARG A 13 -2.36 12.27 -20.28
CA ARG A 13 -2.80 10.86 -20.42
C ARG A 13 -2.43 10.27 -21.78
N GLU A 14 -2.46 11.10 -22.83
CA GLU A 14 -2.15 10.73 -24.21
C GLU A 14 -0.64 10.69 -24.52
N GLY A 15 0.23 11.11 -23.60
CA GLY A 15 1.66 11.19 -23.83
C GLY A 15 2.09 12.45 -24.62
N GLU A 16 1.19 13.38 -24.88
CA GLU A 16 1.46 14.64 -25.57
C GLU A 16 2.03 15.70 -24.59
N PHE A 17 3.20 15.40 -24.01
CA PHE A 17 3.79 16.20 -22.94
C PHE A 17 4.11 17.64 -23.33
N GLU A 18 4.59 17.86 -24.56
CA GLU A 18 4.86 19.20 -25.07
C GLU A 18 3.58 20.06 -25.13
N ASN A 19 2.48 19.48 -25.63
CA ASN A 19 1.19 20.17 -25.73
C ASN A 19 0.62 20.49 -24.34
N ALA A 20 0.67 19.52 -23.41
CA ALA A 20 0.28 19.75 -22.02
C ALA A 20 1.12 20.88 -21.38
N LYS A 21 2.44 20.87 -21.59
CA LYS A 21 3.37 21.89 -21.10
C LYS A 21 3.00 23.28 -21.60
N ARG A 22 2.71 23.42 -22.89
CA ARG A 22 2.26 24.70 -23.48
C ARG A 22 0.96 25.18 -22.85
N ILE A 23 -0.05 24.32 -22.70
CA ILE A 23 -1.33 24.70 -22.09
C ILE A 23 -1.14 25.17 -20.64
N TYR A 24 -0.34 24.46 -19.83
CA TYR A 24 -0.05 24.91 -18.46
C TYR A 24 0.75 26.21 -18.43
N SER A 25 1.69 26.42 -19.36
CA SER A 25 2.45 27.67 -19.48
C SER A 25 1.51 28.86 -19.75
N ASP A 26 0.61 28.72 -20.73
CA ASP A 26 -0.35 29.77 -21.08
C ASP A 26 -1.29 30.11 -19.90
N LEU A 27 -1.62 29.11 -19.07
CA LEU A 27 -2.43 29.31 -17.88
C LEU A 27 -1.64 29.98 -16.74
N LEU A 28 -0.35 29.64 -16.59
CA LEU A 28 0.54 30.27 -15.60
C LEU A 28 0.81 31.74 -15.90
N ASP A 29 0.80 32.15 -17.17
CA ASP A 29 0.88 33.57 -17.54
C ASP A 29 -0.29 34.40 -16.97
N ILE A 30 -1.43 33.74 -16.69
CA ILE A 30 -2.63 34.35 -16.11
C ILE A 30 -2.62 34.23 -14.57
N GLU A 31 -2.29 33.04 -14.05
CA GLU A 31 -2.23 32.77 -12.60
C GLU A 31 -0.90 32.10 -12.20
N PRO A 32 0.19 32.87 -12.02
CA PRO A 32 1.52 32.31 -11.79
C PRO A 32 1.68 31.52 -10.49
N GLU A 33 0.86 31.83 -9.48
CA GLU A 33 0.96 31.25 -8.13
C GLU A 33 0.03 30.04 -7.91
N ASN A 34 -0.74 29.65 -8.93
CA ASN A 34 -1.69 28.55 -8.81
C ASN A 34 -0.97 27.20 -8.73
N GLU A 35 -1.02 26.53 -7.57
CA GLU A 35 -0.33 25.25 -7.31
C GLU A 35 -0.69 24.15 -8.32
N ILE A 36 -1.95 24.09 -8.78
CA ILE A 36 -2.38 23.10 -9.77
C ILE A 36 -1.62 23.30 -11.09
N LEU A 37 -1.48 24.56 -11.50
CA LEU A 37 -0.81 24.93 -12.75
C LEU A 37 0.70 24.72 -12.65
N VAL A 38 1.31 25.12 -11.53
CA VAL A 38 2.73 24.90 -11.26
C VAL A 38 3.05 23.40 -11.27
N ASN A 39 2.22 22.57 -10.62
CA ASN A 39 2.38 21.12 -10.62
C ASN A 39 2.23 20.54 -12.03
N GLY A 40 1.18 20.94 -12.76
CA GLY A 40 0.96 20.48 -14.13
C GLY A 40 2.10 20.83 -15.08
N TYR A 41 2.61 22.06 -15.02
CA TYR A 41 3.75 22.51 -15.81
C TYR A 41 5.02 21.74 -15.47
N PHE A 42 5.32 21.56 -14.19
CA PHE A 42 6.48 20.77 -13.76
C PHE A 42 6.39 19.32 -14.29
N ILE A 43 5.26 18.67 -14.10
CA ILE A 43 5.04 17.28 -14.50
C ILE A 43 5.20 17.13 -16.02
N SER A 44 4.51 17.96 -16.81
CA SER A 44 4.62 17.93 -18.27
C SER A 44 6.05 18.19 -18.74
N SER A 45 6.74 19.20 -18.20
CA SER A 45 8.14 19.47 -18.54
C SER A 45 9.10 18.35 -18.13
N TYR A 46 8.87 17.69 -16.99
CA TYR A 46 9.74 16.60 -16.52
C TYR A 46 9.76 15.44 -17.52
N TRP A 47 8.60 15.07 -18.04
CA TRP A 47 8.44 13.93 -18.95
C TRP A 47 8.77 14.29 -20.41
N ASP A 48 8.42 15.50 -20.85
CA ASP A 48 8.82 16.02 -22.16
C ASP A 48 10.34 15.95 -22.37
N ASN A 49 11.11 16.38 -21.39
CA ASN A 49 12.58 16.35 -21.43
C ASN A 49 13.20 14.95 -21.46
N ARG A 50 12.40 13.88 -21.27
CA ARG A 50 12.84 12.48 -21.24
C ARG A 50 12.26 11.65 -22.39
N LEU A 51 11.30 12.20 -23.13
CA LEU A 51 10.53 11.46 -24.12
C LEU A 51 11.42 10.90 -25.23
N ASP A 52 12.29 11.73 -25.82
CA ASP A 52 13.19 11.30 -26.89
C ASP A 52 14.07 10.12 -26.46
N MET A 53 14.66 10.21 -25.27
CA MET A 53 15.47 9.12 -24.72
C MET A 53 14.63 7.84 -24.57
N ILE A 54 13.43 7.92 -24.00
CA ILE A 54 12.54 6.75 -23.84
C ILE A 54 12.22 6.11 -25.20
N LEU A 55 11.89 6.92 -26.20
CA LEU A 55 11.52 6.44 -27.54
C LEU A 55 12.68 5.78 -28.29
N THR A 56 13.93 6.15 -27.98
CA THR A 56 15.12 5.51 -28.57
C THR A 56 15.42 4.11 -28.02
N LEU A 57 14.89 3.76 -26.85
CA LEU A 57 15.11 2.45 -26.22
C LEU A 57 14.37 1.35 -26.98
N LYS A 58 14.88 0.12 -26.90
CA LYS A 58 14.23 -1.04 -27.49
C LYS A 58 12.91 -1.35 -26.76
N GLU A 59 11.86 -1.60 -27.53
CA GLU A 59 10.57 -2.06 -27.00
C GLU A 59 10.70 -3.38 -26.26
N GLY A 60 9.85 -3.55 -25.24
CA GLY A 60 9.86 -4.72 -24.38
C GLY A 60 10.56 -4.41 -23.06
N ARG A 61 11.39 -5.34 -22.59
CA ARG A 61 11.98 -5.31 -21.24
C ARG A 61 12.72 -4.01 -20.94
N GLU A 62 13.61 -3.60 -21.85
CA GLU A 62 14.48 -2.43 -21.66
C GLU A 62 13.68 -1.15 -21.43
N ARG A 63 12.76 -0.82 -22.33
CA ARG A 63 11.93 0.38 -22.20
C ARG A 63 10.97 0.29 -21.00
N GLY A 64 10.38 -0.88 -20.74
CA GLY A 64 9.50 -1.10 -19.59
C GLY A 64 10.19 -0.85 -18.25
N THR A 65 11.36 -1.46 -18.03
CA THR A 65 12.17 -1.25 -16.83
C THR A 65 12.61 0.21 -16.69
N LYS A 66 13.00 0.85 -17.81
CA LYS A 66 13.42 2.25 -17.76
C LYS A 66 12.26 3.19 -17.40
N LEU A 67 11.05 2.94 -17.89
CA LEU A 67 9.87 3.72 -17.53
C LEU A 67 9.56 3.62 -16.04
N VAL A 68 9.62 2.43 -15.44
CA VAL A 68 9.43 2.23 -13.99
C VAL A 68 10.50 2.98 -13.20
N GLN A 69 11.78 2.83 -13.59
CA GLN A 69 12.87 3.54 -12.92
C GLN A 69 12.67 5.07 -12.96
N LEU A 70 12.35 5.62 -14.14
CA LEU A 70 12.11 7.06 -14.28
C LEU A 70 10.89 7.53 -13.50
N PHE A 71 9.89 6.66 -13.33
CA PHE A 71 8.71 6.94 -12.53
C PHE A 71 9.05 6.97 -11.03
N ASP A 72 9.88 6.06 -10.53
CA ASP A 72 10.36 6.08 -9.14
C ASP A 72 11.22 7.32 -8.85
N GLU A 73 12.09 7.71 -9.80
CA GLU A 73 12.85 8.97 -9.75
C GLU A 73 11.90 10.18 -9.72
N PHE A 74 10.84 10.15 -10.55
CA PHE A 74 9.81 11.19 -10.58
C PHE A 74 9.04 11.28 -9.25
N GLU A 75 8.66 10.16 -8.64
CA GLU A 75 7.98 10.16 -7.35
C GLU A 75 8.86 10.73 -6.23
N THR A 76 10.16 10.44 -6.28
CA THR A 76 11.15 11.02 -5.37
C THR A 76 11.24 12.54 -5.54
N GLU A 77 11.27 13.04 -6.77
CA GLU A 77 11.28 14.48 -7.06
C GLU A 77 9.99 15.18 -6.60
N ILE A 78 8.81 14.57 -6.82
CA ILE A 78 7.52 15.07 -6.31
C ILE A 78 7.56 15.18 -4.78
N GLY A 79 8.09 14.16 -4.10
CA GLY A 79 8.24 14.15 -2.63
C GLY A 79 9.19 15.22 -2.12
N ASN A 80 10.38 15.36 -2.73
CA ASN A 80 11.39 16.36 -2.36
C ASN A 80 10.87 17.80 -2.50
N ARG A 81 10.07 18.03 -3.55
CA ARG A 81 9.43 19.33 -3.82
C ARG A 81 8.15 19.55 -3.02
N LYS A 82 7.69 18.53 -2.28
CA LYS A 82 6.43 18.54 -1.51
C LYS A 82 5.22 18.90 -2.38
N LEU A 83 5.22 18.48 -3.64
CA LEU A 83 4.10 18.77 -4.54
C LEU A 83 2.92 17.84 -4.23
N SER A 84 1.72 18.42 -4.23
CA SER A 84 0.49 17.67 -4.04
C SER A 84 0.24 16.70 -5.20
N LYS A 85 -0.14 15.45 -4.90
CA LYS A 85 -0.55 14.43 -5.88
C LYS A 85 -1.97 14.74 -6.40
N LEU A 86 -2.07 15.67 -7.34
CA LEU A 86 -3.33 16.15 -7.94
C LEU A 86 -3.67 15.41 -9.25
N ALA A 87 -4.72 15.84 -9.96
CA ALA A 87 -5.19 15.21 -11.20
C ALA A 87 -4.10 15.07 -12.29
N SER A 88 -3.16 16.02 -12.38
CA SER A 88 -2.02 15.93 -13.31
C SER A 88 -1.04 14.81 -12.95
N TYR A 89 -0.85 14.55 -11.65
CA TYR A 89 -0.08 13.41 -11.15
C TYR A 89 -0.80 12.08 -11.45
N GLU A 90 -2.12 12.02 -11.30
CA GLU A 90 -2.90 10.83 -11.66
C GLU A 90 -2.84 10.56 -13.17
N ALA A 91 -2.97 11.61 -13.99
CA ALA A 91 -2.88 11.53 -15.44
C ALA A 91 -1.52 10.96 -15.91
N ILE A 92 -0.41 11.47 -15.36
CA ILE A 92 0.91 10.99 -15.74
C ILE A 92 1.21 9.58 -15.20
N THR A 93 0.70 9.25 -14.01
CA THR A 93 0.76 7.89 -13.45
C THR A 93 0.08 6.91 -14.39
N GLN A 94 -1.12 7.27 -14.88
CA GLN A 94 -1.83 6.45 -15.83
C GLN A 94 -1.06 6.30 -17.14
N CYS A 95 -0.50 7.37 -17.69
CA CYS A 95 0.25 7.33 -18.95
C CYS A 95 1.48 6.41 -18.83
N ILE A 96 2.41 6.74 -17.92
CA ILE A 96 3.72 6.10 -17.83
C ILE A 96 3.62 4.65 -17.39
N LEU A 97 2.79 4.34 -16.38
CA LEU A 97 2.70 2.97 -15.86
C LEU A 97 1.87 2.07 -16.79
N SER A 98 0.92 2.61 -17.56
CA SER A 98 0.25 1.84 -18.61
C SER A 98 1.24 1.48 -19.71
N GLU A 99 2.07 2.43 -20.14
CA GLU A 99 3.10 2.19 -21.16
C GLU A 99 4.15 1.19 -20.68
N ALA A 100 4.61 1.31 -19.43
CA ALA A 100 5.51 0.33 -18.83
C ALA A 100 4.89 -1.08 -18.81
N SER A 101 3.61 -1.18 -18.42
CA SER A 101 2.89 -2.46 -18.40
C SER A 101 2.74 -3.06 -19.81
N LEU A 102 2.52 -2.23 -20.83
CA LEU A 102 2.45 -2.66 -22.23
C LEU A 102 3.79 -3.26 -22.66
N HIS A 103 4.90 -2.58 -22.35
CA HIS A 103 6.23 -3.07 -22.68
C HIS A 103 6.60 -4.35 -21.94
N PHE A 104 6.20 -4.53 -20.68
CA PHE A 104 6.37 -5.82 -20.00
C PHE A 104 5.54 -6.94 -20.65
N ARG A 105 4.33 -6.65 -21.12
CA ARG A 105 3.51 -7.62 -21.88
C ARG A 105 4.15 -7.98 -23.23
N ILE A 106 4.75 -7.01 -23.93
CA ILE A 106 5.53 -7.25 -25.16
C ILE A 106 6.73 -8.14 -24.85
N ALA A 107 7.48 -7.84 -23.78
CA ALA A 107 8.60 -8.67 -23.34
C ALA A 107 8.17 -10.11 -23.06
N TYR A 108 7.08 -10.29 -22.32
CA TYR A 108 6.51 -11.62 -22.05
C TYR A 108 6.14 -12.38 -23.33
N HIS A 109 5.54 -11.70 -24.31
CA HIS A 109 5.19 -12.32 -25.59
C HIS A 109 6.43 -12.75 -26.38
N ASN A 110 7.46 -11.90 -26.42
CA ASN A 110 8.67 -12.13 -27.22
C ASN A 110 9.62 -13.15 -26.58
N GLU A 111 9.69 -13.19 -25.24
CA GLU A 111 10.67 -13.97 -24.48
C GLU A 111 10.05 -15.22 -23.81
N GLY A 112 8.72 -15.33 -23.82
CA GLY A 112 7.97 -16.46 -23.26
C GLY A 112 7.94 -16.50 -21.73
N THR A 113 7.47 -17.62 -21.16
CA THR A 113 7.32 -17.84 -19.71
C THR A 113 8.65 -17.86 -18.94
N SER A 114 9.78 -18.02 -19.64
CA SER A 114 11.13 -17.97 -19.05
C SER A 114 11.76 -16.57 -19.17
N GLY A 115 11.09 -15.64 -19.85
CA GLY A 115 11.58 -14.31 -20.13
C GLY A 115 11.52 -13.39 -18.92
N LEU A 116 10.37 -13.30 -18.27
CA LEU A 116 10.22 -12.39 -17.13
C LEU A 116 10.73 -13.01 -15.83
N ASP A 117 11.74 -12.38 -15.25
CA ASP A 117 12.18 -12.70 -13.90
C ASP A 117 11.15 -12.22 -12.85
N LYS A 118 11.41 -12.59 -11.59
CA LYS A 118 10.54 -12.25 -10.46
C LYS A 118 10.36 -10.73 -10.32
N ASP A 119 11.41 -9.96 -10.57
CA ASP A 119 11.43 -8.52 -10.34
C ASP A 119 10.57 -7.80 -11.39
N ILE A 120 10.68 -8.17 -12.67
CA ILE A 120 9.81 -7.62 -13.72
C ILE A 120 8.34 -7.97 -13.48
N LEU A 121 8.05 -9.17 -12.98
CA LEU A 121 6.67 -9.56 -12.64
C LEU A 121 6.12 -8.74 -11.46
N LEU A 122 6.97 -8.37 -10.50
CA LEU A 122 6.60 -7.47 -9.41
C LEU A 122 6.33 -6.06 -9.94
N ASP A 123 7.22 -5.53 -10.77
CA ASP A 123 7.06 -4.21 -11.39
C ASP A 123 5.78 -4.14 -12.22
N LEU A 124 5.51 -5.16 -13.05
CA LEU A 124 4.26 -5.28 -13.78
C LEU A 124 3.05 -5.29 -12.84
N SER A 125 3.10 -6.05 -11.74
CA SER A 125 2.02 -6.09 -10.75
C SER A 125 1.77 -4.72 -10.13
N VAL A 126 2.83 -3.99 -9.78
CA VAL A 126 2.74 -2.63 -9.21
C VAL A 126 2.16 -1.66 -10.23
N CYS A 127 2.62 -1.69 -11.49
CA CYS A 127 2.06 -0.87 -12.56
C CYS A 127 0.55 -1.10 -12.70
N LEU A 128 0.12 -2.36 -12.80
CA LEU A 128 -1.29 -2.73 -12.95
C LEU A 128 -2.13 -2.31 -11.73
N ILE A 129 -1.63 -2.43 -10.50
CA ILE A 129 -2.33 -1.96 -9.30
C ILE A 129 -2.46 -0.43 -9.31
N LYS A 130 -1.38 0.29 -9.62
CA LYS A 130 -1.38 1.76 -9.62
C LYS A 130 -2.32 2.33 -10.69
N THR A 131 -2.44 1.67 -11.84
CA THR A 131 -3.35 2.06 -12.95
C THR A 131 -4.77 1.51 -12.80
N GLY A 132 -5.05 0.70 -11.78
CA GLY A 132 -6.38 0.18 -11.48
C GLY A 132 -6.78 -1.07 -12.26
N ASP A 133 -5.87 -1.71 -12.99
CA ASP A 133 -6.08 -3.00 -13.64
C ASP A 133 -5.89 -4.17 -12.66
N TYR A 134 -6.72 -4.17 -11.61
CA TYR A 134 -6.62 -5.11 -10.49
C TYR A 134 -6.83 -6.57 -10.90
N LYS A 135 -7.61 -6.81 -11.96
CA LYS A 135 -7.86 -8.16 -12.47
C LYS A 135 -6.57 -8.76 -13.04
N ASN A 136 -5.93 -8.06 -13.98
CA ASN A 136 -4.68 -8.55 -14.56
C ASN A 136 -3.55 -8.56 -13.54
N ALA A 137 -3.51 -7.59 -12.61
CA ALA A 137 -2.55 -7.62 -11.50
C ALA A 137 -2.67 -8.92 -10.70
N LEU A 138 -3.90 -9.30 -10.33
CA LEU A 138 -4.14 -10.53 -9.57
C LEU A 138 -3.71 -11.78 -10.36
N GLU A 139 -4.03 -11.84 -11.66
CA GLU A 139 -3.62 -12.94 -12.53
C GLU A 139 -2.09 -13.08 -12.61
N VAL A 140 -1.35 -11.97 -12.78
CA VAL A 140 0.12 -11.96 -12.78
C VAL A 140 0.69 -12.48 -11.46
N ILE A 141 0.14 -12.01 -10.34
CA ILE A 141 0.61 -12.42 -9.00
C ILE A 141 0.30 -13.89 -8.71
N GLU A 142 -0.83 -14.43 -9.20
CA GLU A 142 -1.21 -15.83 -8.98
C GLU A 142 -0.52 -16.80 -9.93
N TYR A 143 -0.23 -16.38 -11.17
CA TYR A 143 0.39 -17.23 -12.18
C TYR A 143 1.89 -17.47 -11.94
N SER A 144 2.56 -16.48 -11.39
CA SER A 144 4.01 -16.50 -11.22
C SER A 144 4.43 -17.57 -10.19
N LYS A 145 4.98 -18.68 -10.70
CA LYS A 145 5.56 -19.76 -9.87
C LYS A 145 6.76 -19.29 -9.04
N THR A 146 7.38 -18.17 -9.39
CA THR A 146 8.46 -17.53 -8.60
C THR A 146 7.93 -16.78 -7.38
N PHE A 147 6.61 -16.58 -7.27
CA PHE A 147 5.91 -16.06 -6.10
C PHE A 147 5.44 -17.15 -5.12
N GLN A 148 6.02 -18.36 -5.17
CA GLN A 148 5.76 -19.41 -4.17
C GLN A 148 6.07 -18.96 -2.72
N ASP A 149 6.83 -17.88 -2.55
CA ASP A 149 6.97 -17.22 -1.26
C ASP A 149 5.70 -16.48 -0.87
N SER A 150 5.09 -16.92 0.24
CA SER A 150 3.97 -16.27 0.93
C SER A 150 4.35 -14.93 1.62
N SER A 151 5.19 -14.13 0.96
CA SER A 151 5.68 -12.84 1.43
C SER A 151 4.52 -11.89 1.77
N SER A 152 4.75 -11.04 2.76
CA SER A 152 3.76 -10.04 3.18
C SER A 152 3.44 -9.07 2.05
N MET A 153 4.44 -8.68 1.27
CA MET A 153 4.29 -7.81 0.10
C MET A 153 3.22 -8.35 -0.86
N LEU A 154 3.31 -9.62 -1.26
CA LEU A 154 2.35 -10.22 -2.18
C LEU A 154 0.96 -10.36 -1.56
N LYS A 155 0.88 -10.59 -0.24
CA LYS A 155 -0.42 -10.57 0.47
C LYS A 155 -1.05 -9.19 0.37
N PHE A 156 -0.29 -8.10 0.53
CA PHE A 156 -0.80 -6.74 0.39
C PHE A 156 -1.28 -6.45 -1.03
N PHE A 157 -0.52 -6.85 -2.05
CA PHE A 157 -0.91 -6.65 -3.44
C PHE A 157 -2.21 -7.39 -3.76
N LYS A 158 -2.31 -8.67 -3.38
CA LYS A 158 -3.54 -9.44 -3.52
C LYS A 158 -4.69 -8.82 -2.74
N ALA A 159 -4.45 -8.35 -1.51
CA ALA A 159 -5.48 -7.74 -0.68
C ALA A 159 -6.07 -6.49 -1.33
N GLU A 160 -5.22 -5.64 -1.91
CA GLU A 160 -5.64 -4.46 -2.66
C GLU A 160 -6.47 -4.85 -3.89
N CYS A 161 -6.00 -5.82 -4.69
CA CYS A 161 -6.78 -6.31 -5.83
C CYS A 161 -8.13 -6.90 -5.42
N TYR A 162 -8.17 -7.75 -4.40
CA TYR A 162 -9.41 -8.35 -3.92
C TYR A 162 -10.40 -7.30 -3.40
N TYR A 163 -9.94 -6.20 -2.82
CA TYR A 163 -10.81 -5.11 -2.39
C TYR A 163 -11.54 -4.49 -3.59
N HIS A 164 -10.80 -4.06 -4.62
CA HIS A 164 -11.36 -3.38 -5.79
C HIS A 164 -12.14 -4.32 -6.72
N LEU A 165 -11.88 -5.62 -6.65
CA LEU A 165 -12.69 -6.66 -7.30
C LEU A 165 -13.95 -7.06 -6.49
N GLY A 166 -14.23 -6.38 -5.37
CA GLY A 166 -15.45 -6.58 -4.58
C GLY A 166 -15.40 -7.72 -3.56
N ASN A 167 -14.24 -8.36 -3.35
CA ASN A 167 -14.05 -9.40 -2.34
C ASN A 167 -13.42 -8.83 -1.06
N SER A 168 -14.20 -8.01 -0.35
CA SER A 168 -13.76 -7.31 0.87
C SER A 168 -13.33 -8.29 1.97
N ARG A 169 -13.96 -9.47 2.06
CA ARG A 169 -13.62 -10.49 3.06
C ARG A 169 -12.20 -11.01 2.86
N LYS A 170 -11.87 -11.45 1.65
CA LYS A 170 -10.53 -11.97 1.33
C LYS A 170 -9.46 -10.89 1.45
N SER A 171 -9.78 -9.67 1.04
CA SER A 171 -8.93 -8.50 1.23
C SER A 171 -8.55 -8.27 2.70
N GLN A 172 -9.54 -8.21 3.60
CA GLN A 172 -9.27 -8.00 5.03
C GLN A 172 -8.41 -9.11 5.64
N ILE A 173 -8.67 -10.37 5.28
CA ILE A 173 -7.88 -11.50 5.76
C ILE A 173 -6.41 -11.35 5.33
N LEU A 174 -6.17 -11.07 4.05
CA LEU A 174 -4.83 -10.93 3.50
C LEU A 174 -4.08 -9.72 4.09
N PHE A 175 -4.74 -8.58 4.27
CA PHE A 175 -4.15 -7.43 4.96
C PHE A 175 -3.74 -7.77 6.38
N ARG A 176 -4.62 -8.42 7.16
CA ARG A 176 -4.30 -8.87 8.52
C ARG A 176 -3.11 -9.82 8.54
N GLU A 177 -3.10 -10.81 7.65
CA GLU A 177 -2.01 -11.79 7.58
C GLU A 177 -0.67 -11.16 7.16
N GLY A 178 -0.69 -10.27 6.16
CA GLY A 178 0.51 -9.55 5.73
C GLY A 178 1.05 -8.66 6.85
N LEU A 179 0.19 -7.86 7.48
CA LEU A 179 0.58 -6.96 8.58
C LEU A 179 1.08 -7.76 9.79
N LEU A 180 0.49 -8.92 10.07
CA LEU A 180 0.91 -9.78 11.19
C LEU A 180 2.28 -10.40 10.92
N HIS A 181 2.57 -10.74 9.67
CA HIS A 181 3.86 -11.34 9.32
C HIS A 181 4.97 -10.29 9.26
N ASP A 182 4.83 -9.27 8.42
CA ASP A 182 5.84 -8.22 8.23
C ASP A 182 5.17 -6.94 7.70
N PRO A 183 4.93 -5.94 8.57
CA PRO A 183 4.30 -4.69 8.18
C PRO A 183 5.22 -3.78 7.38
N ASP A 184 6.55 -3.92 7.48
CA ASP A 184 7.51 -3.04 6.77
C ASP A 184 7.43 -3.21 5.25
N GLN A 185 7.04 -4.41 4.79
CA GLN A 185 6.77 -4.72 3.38
C GLN A 185 5.52 -4.04 2.81
N LEU A 186 4.72 -3.36 3.64
CA LEU A 186 3.56 -2.62 3.15
C LEU A 186 4.03 -1.41 2.34
N ARG A 187 3.65 -1.36 1.07
CA ARG A 187 3.85 -0.20 0.21
C ARG A 187 2.68 0.76 0.39
N LEU A 188 2.87 1.89 1.06
CA LEU A 188 1.78 2.85 1.32
C LEU A 188 1.28 3.53 0.05
N ASP A 189 2.15 3.65 -0.96
CA ASP A 189 1.87 4.30 -2.24
C ASP A 189 0.88 3.54 -3.14
N ILE A 190 0.64 2.26 -2.86
CA ILE A 190 -0.33 1.43 -3.61
C ILE A 190 -1.67 1.28 -2.90
N ILE A 191 -1.78 1.65 -1.62
CA ILE A 191 -2.99 1.41 -0.83
C ILE A 191 -4.03 2.48 -1.15
N LYS A 192 -5.08 2.07 -1.85
CA LYS A 192 -6.30 2.85 -2.14
C LYS A 192 -7.52 2.26 -1.43
N SER A 193 -7.41 1.06 -0.89
CA SER A 193 -8.51 0.37 -0.21
C SER A 193 -8.89 0.99 1.14
N GLU A 194 -10.20 1.12 1.37
CA GLU A 194 -10.73 1.38 2.72
C GLU A 194 -10.90 0.08 3.50
N PRO A 195 -10.70 0.07 4.82
CA PRO A 195 -10.48 1.24 5.70
C PRO A 195 -9.00 1.64 5.89
N LEU A 196 -8.04 0.99 5.21
CA LEU A 196 -6.62 1.28 5.44
C LEU A 196 -6.26 2.70 5.04
N GLN A 197 -6.81 3.22 3.93
CA GLN A 197 -6.51 4.57 3.49
C GLN A 197 -6.93 5.61 4.55
N THR A 198 -8.13 5.46 5.13
CA THR A 198 -8.57 6.29 6.27
C THR A 198 -7.63 6.13 7.46
N ALA A 199 -7.29 4.91 7.84
CA ALA A 199 -6.39 4.65 8.96
C ALA A 199 -5.02 5.32 8.79
N ILE A 200 -4.41 5.20 7.60
CA ILE A 200 -3.15 5.83 7.26
C ILE A 200 -3.27 7.35 7.41
N LYS A 201 -4.31 7.97 6.85
CA LYS A 201 -4.52 9.43 6.95
C LYS A 201 -4.68 9.89 8.40
N GLU A 202 -5.42 9.15 9.24
CA GLU A 202 -5.69 9.53 10.63
C GLU A 202 -4.46 9.46 11.55
N ILE A 203 -3.54 8.51 11.29
CA ILE A 203 -2.32 8.32 12.08
C ILE A 203 -1.11 9.02 11.47
N SER A 204 -1.17 9.40 10.19
CA SER A 204 -0.13 10.18 9.52
C SER A 204 0.09 11.50 10.26
N GLY A 205 1.36 11.83 10.53
CA GLY A 205 1.75 13.03 11.28
C GLY A 205 1.78 12.89 12.81
N ARG A 206 1.28 11.77 13.38
CA ARG A 206 1.43 11.47 14.82
C ARG A 206 2.69 10.69 15.15
N LEU A 207 3.31 10.08 14.15
CA LEU A 207 4.43 9.15 14.28
C LEU A 207 5.69 9.75 13.63
N LYS A 208 6.85 9.35 14.15
CA LYS A 208 8.14 9.98 13.81
C LYS A 208 8.60 9.66 12.40
N ASN A 209 8.34 8.45 11.92
CA ASN A 209 8.81 7.95 10.64
C ASN A 209 7.80 6.93 10.05
N GLU A 210 8.01 6.56 8.79
CA GLU A 210 7.15 5.63 8.07
C GLU A 210 7.17 4.21 8.66
N GLY A 211 8.32 3.75 9.18
CA GLY A 211 8.43 2.43 9.82
C GLY A 211 7.55 2.34 11.08
N ASP A 212 7.57 3.36 11.93
CA ASP A 212 6.69 3.44 13.10
C ASP A 212 5.21 3.48 12.68
N LEU A 213 4.89 4.12 11.56
CA LEU A 213 3.55 4.13 10.98
C LEU A 213 3.11 2.73 10.56
N LYS A 214 3.95 2.00 9.82
CA LYS A 214 3.63 0.63 9.39
C LYS A 214 3.43 -0.32 10.56
N GLU A 215 4.25 -0.18 11.60
CA GLU A 215 4.13 -0.97 12.82
C GLU A 215 2.88 -0.66 13.64
N TYR A 216 2.49 0.61 13.73
CA TYR A 216 1.31 1.02 14.49
C TYR A 216 0.00 0.83 13.73
N LEU A 217 0.01 0.90 12.39
CA LEU A 217 -1.16 0.76 11.53
C LEU A 217 -2.03 -0.47 11.87
N PRO A 218 -1.50 -1.70 12.01
CA PRO A 218 -2.33 -2.85 12.39
C PRO A 218 -2.98 -2.68 13.75
N VAL A 219 -2.26 -2.14 14.74
CA VAL A 219 -2.79 -1.90 16.09
C VAL A 219 -3.97 -0.93 16.03
N TYR A 220 -3.82 0.16 15.28
CA TYR A 220 -4.87 1.14 15.06
C TYR A 220 -6.11 0.53 14.38
N CYS A 221 -5.91 -0.17 13.27
CA CYS A 221 -6.99 -0.83 12.54
C CYS A 221 -7.72 -1.86 13.41
N LEU A 222 -6.99 -2.58 14.25
CA LEU A 222 -7.58 -3.49 15.22
C LEU A 222 -8.37 -2.70 16.27
N GLU A 223 -7.80 -1.70 16.94
CA GLU A 223 -8.53 -0.89 17.93
C GLU A 223 -9.84 -0.31 17.37
N LYS A 224 -9.82 0.15 16.11
CA LYS A 224 -10.97 0.72 15.41
C LYS A 224 -11.95 -0.30 14.82
N LYS A 225 -11.65 -1.60 14.92
CA LYS A 225 -12.44 -2.70 14.31
C LYS A 225 -12.59 -2.57 12.79
N TYR A 226 -11.61 -1.95 12.15
CA TYR A 226 -11.51 -1.84 10.70
C TYR A 226 -11.32 -3.20 10.02
N PHE A 227 -10.57 -4.09 10.67
CA PHE A 227 -10.51 -5.49 10.29
C PHE A 227 -11.41 -6.34 11.18
N THR A 228 -12.50 -6.85 10.60
CA THR A 228 -13.43 -7.75 11.31
C THR A 228 -13.25 -9.21 10.91
N GLN A 229 -12.80 -9.45 9.68
CA GLN A 229 -12.57 -10.79 9.16
C GLN A 229 -11.19 -11.27 9.55
N THR A 230 -11.09 -12.52 10.01
CA THR A 230 -9.83 -13.21 10.28
C THR A 230 -9.85 -14.57 9.60
N LYS A 231 -8.68 -15.13 9.29
CA LYS A 231 -8.63 -16.54 8.87
C LYS A 231 -8.88 -17.46 10.07
N GLU A 232 -9.16 -18.71 9.78
CA GLU A 232 -9.20 -19.77 10.78
C GLU A 232 -7.77 -20.19 11.10
N TYR A 233 -7.37 -20.05 12.37
CA TYR A 233 -6.05 -20.46 12.85
C TYR A 233 -6.13 -21.84 13.51
N SER A 234 -5.15 -22.69 13.24
CA SER A 234 -5.00 -23.96 13.96
C SER A 234 -4.54 -23.74 15.40
N LYS A 235 -4.69 -24.77 16.25
CA LYS A 235 -4.20 -24.70 17.64
C LYS A 235 -2.68 -24.51 17.70
N GLU A 236 -1.96 -25.12 16.77
CA GLU A 236 -0.50 -25.01 16.62
C GLU A 236 -0.09 -23.60 16.20
N GLU A 237 -0.80 -22.99 15.25
CA GLU A 237 -0.56 -21.59 14.85
C GLU A 237 -0.79 -20.63 16.02
N LEU A 238 -1.88 -20.79 16.76
CA LEU A 238 -2.17 -19.96 17.94
C LEU A 238 -1.12 -20.15 19.04
N LYS A 239 -0.63 -21.37 19.24
CA LYS A 239 0.47 -21.65 20.18
C LYS A 239 1.76 -20.96 19.72
N SER A 240 2.07 -21.02 18.43
CA SER A 240 3.25 -20.34 17.84
C SER A 240 3.17 -18.83 18.04
N LEU A 241 2.03 -18.21 17.75
CA LEU A 241 1.79 -16.79 17.99
C LEU A 241 1.97 -16.42 19.47
N TYR A 242 1.46 -17.25 20.39
CA TYR A 242 1.64 -17.00 21.83
C TYR A 242 3.10 -17.10 22.27
N LEU A 243 3.87 -18.08 21.74
CA LEU A 243 5.30 -18.19 22.01
C LEU A 243 6.07 -16.98 21.49
N GLU A 244 5.74 -16.53 20.28
CA GLU A 244 6.32 -15.32 19.69
C GLU A 244 6.05 -14.08 20.56
N MET A 245 4.82 -13.93 21.05
CA MET A 245 4.46 -12.85 21.96
C MET A 245 5.30 -12.86 23.26
N ASN A 246 5.59 -14.04 23.84
CA ASN A 246 6.46 -14.14 25.01
C ASN A 246 7.92 -13.77 24.67
N ARG A 247 8.43 -14.20 23.51
CA ARG A 247 9.77 -13.86 23.04
C ARG A 247 9.96 -12.34 22.91
N LEU A 248 8.95 -11.67 22.36
CA LEU A 248 8.94 -10.21 22.22
C LEU A 248 8.94 -9.52 23.59
N GLU A 249 8.16 -10.01 24.54
CA GLU A 249 8.14 -9.47 25.91
C GLU A 249 9.47 -9.66 26.64
N GLU A 250 10.14 -10.81 26.49
CA GLU A 250 11.47 -11.02 27.03
C GLU A 250 12.50 -10.06 26.41
N SER A 251 12.31 -9.66 25.15
CA SER A 251 13.17 -8.71 24.46
C SER A 251 13.00 -7.28 25.02
N LEU A 252 11.79 -6.88 25.43
CA LEU A 252 11.53 -5.61 26.11
C LEU A 252 12.33 -5.43 27.41
N GLN A 253 12.68 -6.53 28.08
CA GLN A 253 13.48 -6.50 29.32
C GLN A 253 14.99 -6.30 29.05
N LYS A 254 15.44 -6.56 27.82
CA LYS A 254 16.86 -6.59 27.42
C LYS A 254 17.28 -5.41 26.53
N GLU A 255 16.35 -4.81 25.79
CA GLU A 255 16.65 -3.83 24.74
C GLU A 255 16.56 -2.35 25.17
N ASN A 256 17.15 -1.47 24.35
CA ASN A 256 17.05 -0.02 24.46
C ASN A 256 15.60 0.46 24.26
N ARG A 257 15.22 1.54 24.96
CA ARG A 257 13.85 2.13 24.96
C ARG A 257 13.28 2.45 23.57
N GLU A 258 14.11 2.56 22.53
CA GLU A 258 13.71 2.93 21.18
C GLU A 258 12.90 1.82 20.47
N PHE A 259 13.28 0.55 20.63
CA PHE A 259 12.56 -0.58 20.01
C PHE A 259 11.27 -0.95 20.75
N ASN A 260 11.11 -0.48 21.99
CA ASN A 260 9.95 -0.80 22.82
C ASN A 260 8.63 -0.41 22.14
N PHE A 261 8.59 0.67 21.36
CA PHE A 261 7.37 1.06 20.65
C PHE A 261 6.93 0.01 19.63
N LYS A 262 7.84 -0.40 18.73
CA LYS A 262 7.54 -1.39 17.70
C LYS A 262 7.20 -2.75 18.32
N ILE A 263 7.98 -3.19 19.31
CA ILE A 263 7.74 -4.44 20.02
C ILE A 263 6.36 -4.42 20.71
N ASN A 264 6.00 -3.33 21.38
CA ASN A 264 4.68 -3.16 21.97
C ASN A 264 3.56 -3.27 20.92
N CYS A 265 3.73 -2.65 19.75
CA CYS A 265 2.75 -2.76 18.66
C CYS A 265 2.57 -4.21 18.21
N ARG A 266 3.66 -4.94 18.03
CA ARG A 266 3.64 -6.36 17.64
C ARG A 266 2.96 -7.24 18.68
N ILE A 267 3.25 -7.05 19.97
CA ILE A 267 2.58 -7.79 21.04
C ILE A 267 1.07 -7.53 21.05
N LEU A 268 0.65 -6.27 20.91
CA LEU A 268 -0.77 -5.91 20.83
C LEU A 268 -1.45 -6.57 19.62
N GLN A 269 -0.82 -6.51 18.46
CA GLN A 269 -1.33 -7.10 17.23
C GLN A 269 -1.48 -8.62 17.34
N ILE A 270 -0.45 -9.32 17.86
CA ILE A 270 -0.47 -10.76 18.07
C ILE A 270 -1.56 -11.13 19.09
N GLY A 271 -1.60 -10.45 20.22
CA GLY A 271 -2.56 -10.69 21.29
C GLY A 271 -4.00 -10.58 20.79
N ILE A 272 -4.32 -9.52 20.05
CA ILE A 272 -5.65 -9.35 19.45
C ILE A 272 -5.93 -10.40 18.38
N THR A 273 -4.95 -10.81 17.59
CA THR A 273 -5.15 -11.89 16.61
C THR A 273 -5.52 -13.19 17.30
N ILE A 274 -4.86 -13.54 18.41
CA ILE A 274 -5.21 -14.73 19.21
C ILE A 274 -6.64 -14.59 19.76
N LEU A 275 -6.99 -13.44 20.34
CA LEU A 275 -8.32 -13.22 20.91
C LEU A 275 -9.43 -13.26 19.85
N ASP A 276 -9.21 -12.67 18.67
CA ASP A 276 -10.18 -12.68 17.56
C ASP A 276 -10.35 -14.07 16.94
N SER A 277 -9.38 -14.97 17.11
CA SER A 277 -9.39 -16.32 16.55
C SER A 277 -10.01 -17.36 17.49
N LEU A 278 -10.25 -17.01 18.75
CA LEU A 278 -10.80 -17.92 19.75
C LEU A 278 -12.32 -17.69 19.94
N PRO A 279 -13.13 -18.74 20.11
CA PRO A 279 -14.56 -18.58 20.39
C PRO A 279 -14.79 -17.91 21.74
N SER A 280 -15.71 -16.93 21.78
CA SER A 280 -16.05 -16.13 22.97
C SER A 280 -16.46 -16.94 24.21
N ASN A 281 -16.94 -18.17 24.01
CA ASN A 281 -17.42 -19.06 25.09
C ASN A 281 -16.35 -20.01 25.63
N THR A 282 -15.10 -19.87 25.22
CA THR A 282 -14.01 -20.73 25.69
C THR A 282 -13.40 -20.14 26.95
N ASN A 283 -13.61 -20.76 28.12
CA ASN A 283 -12.90 -20.37 29.34
C ASN A 283 -11.45 -20.89 29.25
N ASN A 284 -10.63 -20.18 28.50
CA ASN A 284 -9.29 -20.58 28.13
C ASN A 284 -8.26 -19.79 28.95
N ASP A 285 -7.39 -20.50 29.66
CA ASP A 285 -6.24 -19.93 30.37
C ASP A 285 -5.38 -19.03 29.45
N LEU A 286 -5.29 -19.39 28.17
CA LEU A 286 -4.64 -18.60 27.13
C LEU A 286 -5.24 -17.20 26.99
N ILE A 287 -6.58 -17.08 26.99
CA ILE A 287 -7.27 -15.79 26.85
C ILE A 287 -6.89 -14.87 28.02
N ARG A 288 -6.89 -15.39 29.25
CA ARG A 288 -6.53 -14.62 30.45
C ARG A 288 -5.09 -14.13 30.37
N LYS A 289 -4.16 -15.02 30.00
CA LYS A 289 -2.73 -14.69 29.83
C LYS A 289 -2.51 -13.62 28.77
N VAL A 290 -3.19 -13.72 27.62
CA VAL A 290 -3.10 -12.73 26.54
C VAL A 290 -3.67 -11.37 26.98
N ILE A 291 -4.83 -11.35 27.65
CA ILE A 291 -5.44 -10.12 28.17
C ILE A 291 -4.51 -9.44 29.18
N MET A 292 -3.89 -10.21 30.09
CA MET A 292 -2.94 -9.66 31.06
C MET A 292 -1.77 -8.96 30.36
N LYS A 293 -1.18 -9.58 29.34
CA LYS A 293 -0.06 -9.00 28.58
C LYS A 293 -0.46 -7.75 27.80
N ILE A 294 -1.63 -7.76 27.16
CA ILE A 294 -2.17 -6.56 26.49
C ILE A 294 -2.32 -5.42 27.51
N ASN A 295 -2.87 -5.68 28.69
CA ASN A 295 -3.09 -4.66 29.70
C ASN A 295 -1.80 -4.14 30.35
N GLN A 296 -0.74 -4.95 30.38
CA GLN A 296 0.59 -4.50 30.83
C GLN A 296 1.21 -3.48 29.86
N ILE A 297 0.89 -3.58 28.56
CA ILE A 297 1.37 -2.66 27.53
C ILE A 297 0.46 -1.44 27.43
N ASP A 298 -0.84 -1.65 27.33
CA ASP A 298 -1.85 -0.59 27.25
C ASP A 298 -3.16 -1.06 27.90
N SER A 299 -3.34 -0.69 29.16
CA SER A 299 -4.50 -1.06 29.96
C SER A 299 -5.83 -0.52 29.43
N GLY A 300 -5.81 0.52 28.58
CA GLY A 300 -7.02 1.09 27.99
C GLY A 300 -7.38 0.50 26.62
N PHE A 301 -6.48 -0.27 26.00
CA PHE A 301 -6.63 -0.73 24.62
C PHE A 301 -7.91 -1.53 24.39
N LEU A 302 -8.17 -2.52 25.25
CA LEU A 302 -9.34 -3.39 25.11
C LEU A 302 -10.65 -2.63 25.31
N ASP A 303 -10.67 -1.63 26.18
CA ASP A 303 -11.86 -0.82 26.44
C ASP A 303 -12.15 0.13 25.28
N ARG A 304 -11.12 0.80 24.73
CA ARG A 304 -11.26 1.62 23.51
C ARG A 304 -11.79 0.77 22.35
N ARG A 305 -11.26 -0.45 22.18
CA ARG A 305 -11.72 -1.40 21.15
C ARG A 305 -13.19 -1.80 21.32
N LYS A 306 -13.65 -2.06 22.55
CA LYS A 306 -15.07 -2.35 22.83
C LYS A 306 -15.98 -1.17 22.53
N GLN A 307 -15.57 0.04 22.90
CA GLN A 307 -16.34 1.26 22.62
C GLN A 307 -16.49 1.52 21.11
N ASN A 308 -15.44 1.28 20.32
CA ASN A 308 -15.50 1.42 18.86
C ASN A 308 -16.46 0.39 18.23
N MET A 309 -16.57 -0.81 18.80
CA MET A 309 -17.54 -1.83 18.35
C MET A 309 -18.99 -1.36 18.54
N ALA A 310 -19.32 -0.81 19.72
CA ALA A 310 -20.67 -0.29 19.98
C ALA A 310 -21.05 0.86 19.03
N ARG A 311 -20.08 1.69 18.61
CA ARG A 311 -20.31 2.79 17.66
C ARG A 311 -20.49 2.32 16.21
N SER A 312 -19.85 1.22 15.81
CA SER A 312 -20.01 0.67 14.46
C SER A 312 -21.37 0.00 14.24
N ASP A 313 -21.97 -0.57 15.29
CA ASP A 313 -23.28 -1.21 15.20
C ASP A 313 -24.42 -0.19 15.14
N VAL A 314 -24.28 0.96 15.82
CA VAL A 314 -25.26 2.06 15.78
C VAL A 314 -25.29 2.77 14.41
N ARG A 315 -24.17 2.79 13.66
CA ARG A 315 -24.11 3.40 12.32
C ARG A 315 -24.67 2.52 11.20
N LYS A 316 -25.07 1.29 11.50
CA LYS A 316 -25.65 0.32 10.55
C LYS A 316 -27.18 0.16 10.70
N LEU A 317 -27.79 0.91 11.62
CA LEU A 317 -29.25 1.01 11.84
C LEU A 317 -29.76 2.35 11.31
#